data_AF-A0A815FFE3-F1
#
_entry.id   AF-A0A815FFE3-F1
#
_cell.length_a   1.000
_cell.length_b   1.000
_cell.length_c   1.000
_cell.angle_alpha   90.00
_cell.angle_beta   90.00
_cell.angle_gamma   90.00
#
_symmetry.space_group_name_H-M   'P 1'
#
loop_
_entity.id
_entity.type
_entity.pdbx_description
1 polymer ?
#
loop_
_entity_poly.entity_id
_entity_poly.type
_entity_poly.pdbx_seq_one_letter_code
_entity_poly.pdbx_strand_id
1 'polypeptide(L)'
;DMTPDSGYCDDDDDDDLHISCIKNNEFYLKNQSIYSLNELYDELNISIKNLSHILVQELANRDELEYEKETKNTFISLVLSIQNKRRHYQNDKHEKCRTIVGNNNYTEPGTYLTTIIPFDRDHPTYLSVEHLENLNKILHAINEDSVQVTELLTNYILKVLCPY
;
A
#
# COMPACT_ATOMS: atom_id res chain seq x y z
N ASP A 1 -27.15 -47.76 4.99
CA ASP A 1 -26.53 -47.98 3.67
C ASP A 1 -25.03 -48.04 3.88
N MET A 2 -24.43 -49.18 3.57
CA MET A 2 -23.00 -49.45 3.76
C MET A 2 -22.23 -48.80 2.62
N THR A 3 -21.32 -47.87 2.93
CA THR A 3 -20.25 -47.45 2.00
C THR A 3 -18.89 -47.80 2.61
N PRO A 4 -17.93 -48.21 1.76
CA PRO A 4 -16.83 -49.08 2.17
C PRO A 4 -15.65 -48.28 2.71
N ASP A 5 -15.01 -48.88 3.70
CA ASP A 5 -13.60 -48.74 4.00
C ASP A 5 -12.78 -48.79 2.71
N SER A 6 -12.07 -47.71 2.40
CA SER A 6 -11.24 -47.60 1.21
C SER A 6 -10.03 -46.76 1.57
N GLY A 7 -9.09 -47.43 2.25
CA GLY A 7 -7.67 -47.15 2.20
C GLY A 7 -7.29 -45.75 2.62
N TYR A 8 -6.95 -45.60 3.90
CA TYR A 8 -5.85 -44.70 4.25
C TYR A 8 -4.68 -45.08 3.33
N CYS A 9 -4.37 -44.23 2.36
CA CYS A 9 -3.07 -44.25 1.74
C CYS A 9 -2.12 -43.84 2.87
N ASP A 10 -1.32 -44.78 3.33
CA ASP A 10 -0.28 -44.52 4.31
C ASP A 10 0.65 -43.44 3.73
N ASP A 11 0.56 -42.22 4.25
CA ASP A 11 1.49 -41.11 3.97
C ASP A 11 2.88 -41.36 4.64
N ASP A 12 3.12 -42.57 5.15
CA ASP A 12 4.32 -42.96 5.89
C ASP A 12 5.57 -43.12 5.00
N ASP A 13 5.42 -43.26 3.68
CA ASP A 13 6.55 -43.47 2.76
C ASP A 13 7.40 -42.20 2.50
N ASP A 14 6.82 -41.00 2.59
CA ASP A 14 7.54 -39.73 2.38
C ASP A 14 8.47 -39.40 3.56
N ASP A 15 8.05 -39.76 4.78
CA ASP A 15 8.84 -39.58 6.00
C ASP A 15 10.06 -40.53 6.04
N ASP A 16 9.91 -41.77 5.59
CA ASP A 16 11.01 -42.76 5.56
C ASP A 16 12.10 -42.40 4.55
N LEU A 17 11.72 -41.83 3.40
CA LEU A 17 12.64 -41.29 2.40
C LEU A 17 13.43 -40.09 2.93
N HIS A 18 12.76 -39.17 3.63
CA HIS A 18 13.39 -38.00 4.23
C HIS A 18 14.36 -38.40 5.36
N ILE A 19 13.95 -39.32 6.23
CA ILE A 19 14.77 -39.86 7.32
C ILE A 19 15.99 -40.60 6.77
N SER A 20 15.82 -41.41 5.72
CA SER A 20 16.92 -42.09 5.03
C SER A 20 17.92 -41.11 4.42
N CYS A 21 17.44 -40.03 3.81
CA CYS A 21 18.29 -38.97 3.25
C CYS A 21 19.10 -38.25 4.34
N ILE A 22 18.49 -37.91 5.47
CA ILE A 22 19.20 -37.30 6.61
C ILE A 22 20.27 -38.24 7.17
N LYS A 23 19.93 -39.52 7.39
CA LYS A 23 20.88 -40.53 7.91
C LYS A 23 22.05 -40.76 6.95
N ASN A 24 21.80 -40.76 5.65
CA ASN A 24 22.84 -40.87 4.63
C ASN A 24 23.78 -39.66 4.68
N ASN A 25 23.24 -38.43 4.70
CA ASN A 25 24.05 -37.21 4.85
C ASN A 25 24.90 -37.25 6.12
N GLU A 26 24.35 -37.70 7.24
CA GLU A 26 25.10 -37.85 8.49
C GLU A 26 26.28 -38.81 8.36
N PHE A 27 26.09 -39.97 7.70
CA PHE A 27 27.16 -40.92 7.44
C PHE A 27 28.26 -40.35 6.53
N TYR A 28 27.88 -39.64 5.46
CA TYR A 28 28.84 -38.99 4.56
C TYR A 28 29.65 -37.89 5.26
N LEU A 29 29.00 -37.07 6.09
CA LEU A 29 29.65 -36.00 6.86
C LEU A 29 30.65 -36.57 7.89
N LYS A 30 30.28 -37.65 8.60
CA LYS A 30 31.18 -38.29 9.58
C LYS A 30 32.43 -38.91 8.95
N ASN A 31 32.36 -39.27 7.67
CA ASN A 31 33.46 -39.89 6.94
C ASN A 31 34.32 -38.90 6.14
N GLN A 32 33.99 -37.59 6.17
CA GLN A 32 34.81 -36.55 5.55
C GLN A 32 36.00 -36.13 6.42
N SER A 33 37.00 -35.51 5.80
CA SER A 33 38.11 -34.89 6.53
C SER A 33 37.64 -33.65 7.28
N ILE A 34 38.28 -33.36 8.42
CA ILE A 34 38.01 -32.16 9.24
C ILE A 34 38.11 -30.88 8.39
N TYR A 35 39.08 -30.82 7.48
CA TYR A 35 39.26 -29.69 6.57
C TYR A 35 38.04 -29.51 5.65
N SER A 36 37.58 -30.59 5.00
CA SER A 36 36.42 -30.56 4.11
C SER A 36 35.13 -30.18 4.83
N LEU A 37 34.98 -30.64 6.09
CA LEU A 37 33.84 -30.31 6.93
C LEU A 37 33.79 -28.81 7.28
N ASN A 38 34.95 -28.22 7.58
CA ASN A 38 35.04 -26.79 7.89
C ASN A 38 34.75 -25.92 6.67
N GLU A 39 35.25 -26.29 5.48
CA GLU A 39 34.91 -25.58 4.23
C GLU A 39 33.39 -25.62 3.96
N LEU A 40 32.76 -26.79 4.09
CA LEU A 40 31.31 -26.93 3.92
C LEU A 40 30.53 -26.12 4.98
N TYR A 41 31.01 -26.11 6.22
CA TYR A 41 30.44 -25.31 7.30
C TYR A 41 30.55 -23.81 7.01
N ASP A 42 31.69 -23.35 6.50
CA ASP A 42 31.91 -21.96 6.13
C ASP A 42 31.06 -21.56 4.92
N GLU A 43 30.96 -22.41 3.90
CA GLU A 43 30.07 -22.21 2.75
C GLU A 43 28.60 -22.10 3.19
N LEU A 44 28.15 -23.03 4.06
CA LEU A 44 26.80 -23.00 4.61
C LEU A 44 26.55 -21.70 5.40
N ASN A 45 27.50 -21.30 6.26
CA ASN A 45 27.39 -20.05 7.01
C ASN A 45 27.34 -18.82 6.11
N ILE A 46 28.13 -18.79 5.04
CA ILE A 46 28.10 -17.71 4.04
C ILE A 46 26.73 -17.70 3.34
N SER A 47 26.22 -18.85 2.93
CA SER A 47 24.91 -19.00 2.31
C SER A 47 23.79 -18.51 3.23
N ILE A 48 23.79 -18.92 4.51
CA ILE A 48 22.83 -18.48 5.52
C ILE A 48 22.87 -16.96 5.69
N LYS A 49 24.07 -16.37 5.78
CA LYS A 49 24.23 -14.91 5.91
C LYS A 49 23.70 -14.18 4.69
N ASN A 50 24.02 -14.65 3.49
CA ASN A 50 23.58 -14.04 2.24
C ASN A 50 22.06 -14.10 2.08
N LEU A 51 21.45 -15.26 2.35
CA LEU A 51 20.00 -15.43 2.29
C LEU A 51 19.30 -14.57 3.34
N SER A 52 19.85 -14.49 4.55
CA SER A 52 19.31 -13.63 5.61
C SER A 52 19.39 -12.15 5.23
N HIS A 53 20.49 -11.71 4.62
CA HIS A 53 20.64 -10.34 4.13
C HIS A 53 19.60 -10.01 3.05
N ILE A 54 19.45 -10.88 2.05
CA ILE A 54 18.45 -10.72 0.98
C ILE A 54 17.05 -10.67 1.59
N LEU A 55 16.72 -11.57 2.52
CA LEU A 55 15.41 -11.59 3.17
C LEU A 55 15.11 -10.28 3.90
N VAL A 56 16.06 -9.77 4.69
CA VAL A 56 15.88 -8.48 5.39
C VAL A 56 15.67 -7.34 4.41
N GLN A 57 16.44 -7.30 3.32
CA GLN A 57 16.28 -6.30 2.27
C GLN A 57 14.92 -6.38 1.59
N GLU A 58 14.47 -7.58 1.21
CA GLU A 58 13.15 -7.78 0.60
C GLU A 58 11.99 -7.43 1.55
N LEU A 59 12.13 -7.71 2.84
CA LEU A 59 11.15 -7.29 3.85
C LEU A 59 11.06 -5.76 3.93
N ALA A 60 12.20 -5.06 3.96
CA ALA A 60 12.22 -3.61 3.94
C ALA A 60 11.60 -3.02 2.67
N ASN A 61 11.93 -3.59 1.50
CA ASN A 61 11.33 -3.20 0.21
C ASN A 61 9.82 -3.39 0.21
N ARG A 62 9.34 -4.52 0.76
CA ARG A 62 7.91 -4.82 0.86
C ARG A 62 7.20 -3.80 1.74
N ASP A 63 7.78 -3.43 2.88
CA ASP A 63 7.18 -2.45 3.80
C ASP A 63 7.11 -1.05 3.15
N GLU A 64 8.14 -0.66 2.40
CA GLU A 64 8.14 0.59 1.62
C GLU A 64 7.03 0.59 0.54
N LEU A 65 6.88 -0.52 -0.20
CA LEU A 65 5.84 -0.65 -1.21
C LEU A 65 4.42 -0.68 -0.61
N GLU A 66 4.23 -1.34 0.54
CA GLU A 66 2.94 -1.34 1.22
C GLU A 66 2.58 0.05 1.74
N TYR A 67 3.56 0.79 2.26
CA TYR A 67 3.37 2.19 2.66
C TYR A 67 2.96 3.10 1.48
N GLU A 68 3.62 2.98 0.33
CA GLU A 68 3.26 3.72 -0.88
C GLU A 68 1.83 3.37 -1.34
N LYS A 69 1.49 2.08 -1.32
CA LYS A 69 0.14 1.59 -1.67
C LYS A 69 -0.93 2.12 -0.71
N GLU A 70 -0.68 2.11 0.60
CA GLU A 70 -1.60 2.66 1.60
C GLU A 70 -1.78 4.17 1.42
N THR A 71 -0.70 4.91 1.16
CA THR A 71 -0.73 6.36 0.89
C THR A 71 -1.57 6.68 -0.34
N LYS A 72 -1.40 5.92 -1.43
CA LYS A 72 -2.21 6.03 -2.66
C LYS A 72 -3.67 5.67 -2.44
N ASN A 73 -3.95 4.59 -1.71
CA ASN A 73 -5.32 4.15 -1.41
C ASN A 73 -6.05 5.16 -0.51
N THR A 74 -5.35 5.76 0.44
CA THR A 74 -5.86 6.85 1.28
C THR A 74 -6.25 8.05 0.42
N PHE A 75 -5.37 8.45 -0.52
CA PHE A 75 -5.66 9.54 -1.46
C PHE A 75 -6.91 9.28 -2.28
N ILE A 76 -7.02 8.09 -2.89
CA ILE A 76 -8.19 7.69 -3.67
C ILE A 76 -9.45 7.76 -2.80
N SER A 77 -9.41 7.20 -1.59
CA SER A 77 -10.53 7.19 -0.65
C SER A 77 -11.00 8.61 -0.29
N LEU A 78 -10.07 9.51 0.00
CA LEU A 78 -10.38 10.90 0.33
C LEU A 78 -10.99 11.66 -0.86
N VAL A 79 -10.40 11.53 -2.03
CA VAL A 79 -10.92 12.15 -3.26
C VAL A 79 -12.34 11.68 -3.54
N LEU A 80 -12.60 10.37 -3.46
CA LEU A 80 -13.93 9.80 -3.65
C LEU A 80 -14.92 10.31 -2.60
N SER A 81 -14.51 10.38 -1.33
CA SER A 81 -15.34 10.90 -0.23
C SER A 81 -15.76 12.35 -0.48
N ILE A 82 -14.80 13.23 -0.79
CA ILE A 82 -15.06 14.65 -1.05
C ILE A 82 -15.92 14.85 -2.29
N GLN A 83 -15.68 14.07 -3.35
CA GLN A 83 -16.50 14.12 -4.56
C GLN A 83 -17.95 13.70 -4.28
N ASN A 84 -18.15 12.64 -3.48
CA ASN A 84 -19.48 12.21 -3.05
C ASN A 84 -20.16 13.26 -2.18
N LYS A 85 -19.47 13.82 -1.18
CA LYS A 85 -19.96 14.92 -0.32
C LYS A 85 -20.40 16.11 -1.18
N ARG A 86 -19.57 16.54 -2.14
CA ARG A 86 -19.91 17.63 -3.09
C ARG A 86 -21.15 17.31 -3.93
N ARG A 87 -21.27 16.07 -4.44
CA ARG A 87 -22.43 15.63 -5.23
C ARG A 87 -23.73 15.67 -4.41
N HIS A 88 -23.70 15.25 -3.15
CA HIS A 88 -24.86 15.33 -2.25
C HIS A 88 -25.31 16.78 -2.04
N TYR A 89 -24.39 17.72 -1.79
CA TYR A 89 -24.73 19.14 -1.68
C TYR A 89 -25.37 19.73 -2.96
N GLN A 90 -24.96 19.26 -4.14
CA GLN A 90 -25.57 19.69 -5.41
C GLN A 90 -27.00 19.14 -5.59
N ASN A 91 -27.24 17.90 -5.19
CA ASN A 91 -28.55 17.25 -5.32
C ASN A 91 -29.59 17.85 -4.34
N ASP A 92 -29.22 18.10 -3.08
CA ASP A 92 -30.11 18.70 -2.07
C ASP A 92 -30.57 20.12 -2.43
N LYS A 93 -29.74 20.86 -3.19
CA LYS A 93 -30.05 22.21 -3.66
C LYS A 93 -31.00 22.19 -4.87
N HIS A 94 -30.88 21.20 -5.76
CA HIS A 94 -31.82 21.00 -6.87
C HIS A 94 -33.22 20.60 -6.39
N GLU A 95 -33.33 19.86 -5.29
CA GLU A 95 -34.63 19.47 -4.71
C GLU A 95 -35.34 20.63 -4.02
N LYS A 96 -34.60 21.47 -3.26
CA LYS A 96 -35.14 22.68 -2.60
C LYS A 96 -35.60 23.77 -3.58
N CYS A 97 -35.08 23.81 -4.81
CA CYS A 97 -35.53 24.75 -5.85
C CYS A 97 -36.81 24.33 -6.58
N ARG A 98 -37.34 23.11 -6.39
CA ARG A 98 -38.60 22.68 -7.04
C ARG A 98 -39.87 23.13 -6.30
N THR A 99 -39.75 23.58 -5.05
CA THR A 99 -40.92 23.90 -4.21
C THR A 99 -41.21 25.41 -4.09
N ILE A 100 -40.32 26.30 -4.53
CA ILE A 100 -40.52 27.76 -4.41
C ILE A 100 -40.71 28.36 -5.80
N VAL A 101 -41.97 28.34 -6.26
CA VAL A 101 -42.46 29.23 -7.32
C VAL A 101 -42.64 30.60 -6.68
N GLY A 102 -41.81 31.58 -7.03
CA GLY A 102 -42.06 32.98 -6.72
C GLY A 102 -40.84 33.85 -6.45
N ASN A 103 -40.51 34.67 -7.44
CA ASN A 103 -39.90 36.00 -7.35
C ASN A 103 -38.47 36.21 -6.78
N ASN A 104 -37.68 36.83 -7.67
CA ASN A 104 -36.68 37.90 -7.47
C ASN A 104 -35.26 37.54 -7.01
N ASN A 105 -34.31 37.98 -7.86
CA ASN A 105 -32.90 38.25 -7.60
C ASN A 105 -32.08 37.08 -7.06
N TYR A 106 -31.71 36.16 -7.93
CA TYR A 106 -30.64 35.20 -7.64
C TYR A 106 -29.30 35.79 -8.05
N THR A 107 -28.61 36.36 -7.06
CA THR A 107 -27.14 36.44 -7.08
C THR A 107 -26.63 35.03 -7.35
N GLU A 108 -25.93 34.81 -8.47
CA GLU A 108 -25.25 33.55 -8.83
C GLU A 108 -24.49 32.99 -7.61
N PRO A 109 -24.98 31.93 -6.93
CA PRO A 109 -24.44 31.54 -5.64
C PRO A 109 -23.44 30.41 -5.79
N GLY A 110 -22.16 30.76 -5.69
CA GLY A 110 -21.08 29.87 -5.26
C GLY A 110 -20.13 29.47 -6.39
N THR A 111 -19.18 30.32 -6.72
CA THR A 111 -17.94 29.90 -7.39
C THR A 111 -17.17 29.00 -6.42
N TYR A 112 -17.45 27.69 -6.44
CA TYR A 112 -16.64 26.73 -5.71
C TYR A 112 -15.21 26.81 -6.27
N LEU A 113 -14.23 26.96 -5.38
CA LEU A 113 -12.83 26.92 -5.75
C LEU A 113 -12.51 25.52 -6.29
N THR A 114 -12.54 25.36 -7.61
CA THR A 114 -12.08 24.15 -8.29
C THR A 114 -10.58 24.26 -8.47
N THR A 115 -9.80 23.70 -7.54
CA THR A 115 -8.37 23.48 -7.78
C THR A 115 -8.21 22.25 -8.65
N ILE A 116 -7.79 22.46 -9.89
CA ILE A 116 -7.30 21.40 -10.78
C ILE A 116 -5.90 21.07 -10.30
N ILE A 117 -5.66 19.81 -9.90
CA ILE A 117 -4.28 19.32 -9.70
C ILE A 117 -3.74 19.05 -11.11
N PRO A 118 -2.69 19.77 -11.58
CA PRO A 118 -2.09 19.49 -12.86
C PRO A 118 -1.54 18.06 -12.84
N PHE A 119 -2.07 17.20 -13.72
CA PHE A 119 -1.59 15.84 -13.90
C PHE A 119 -0.89 15.76 -15.25
N ASP A 120 0.44 15.73 -15.21
CA ASP A 120 1.26 15.54 -16.40
C ASP A 120 1.51 14.04 -16.60
N ARG A 121 0.97 13.46 -17.68
CA ARG A 121 1.16 12.03 -17.99
C ARG A 121 2.62 11.72 -18.37
N ASP A 122 3.34 12.75 -18.83
CA ASP A 122 4.69 12.60 -19.35
C ASP A 122 5.75 12.80 -18.25
N HIS A 123 5.36 13.32 -17.07
CA HIS A 123 6.22 13.51 -15.89
C HIS A 123 5.56 12.96 -14.61
N PRO A 124 5.49 11.61 -14.44
CA PRO A 124 4.92 10.97 -13.26
C PRO A 124 5.64 11.31 -11.94
N THR A 125 6.83 11.92 -12.01
CA THR A 125 7.66 12.33 -10.87
C THR A 125 7.02 13.38 -9.96
N TYR A 126 6.02 14.13 -10.45
CA TYR A 126 5.32 15.15 -9.64
C TYR A 126 4.40 14.55 -8.56
N LEU A 127 4.10 13.25 -8.62
CA LEU A 127 3.21 12.57 -7.67
C LEU A 127 3.99 11.57 -6.81
N SER A 128 5.12 12.01 -6.23
CA SER A 128 5.87 11.24 -5.24
C SER A 128 5.01 10.90 -4.01
N VAL A 129 5.44 9.92 -3.21
CA VAL A 129 4.77 9.56 -1.95
C VAL A 129 4.66 10.76 -1.02
N GLU A 130 5.72 11.54 -0.88
CA GLU A 130 5.75 12.78 -0.08
C GLU A 130 4.71 13.80 -0.58
N HIS A 131 4.57 13.93 -1.90
CA HIS A 131 3.58 14.83 -2.49
C HIS A 131 2.15 14.37 -2.18
N LEU A 132 1.91 13.06 -2.30
CA LEU A 132 0.62 12.45 -1.96
C LEU A 132 0.29 12.59 -0.48
N GLU A 133 1.25 12.48 0.43
CA GLU A 133 1.03 12.73 1.86
C GLU A 133 0.59 14.16 2.14
N ASN A 134 1.23 15.14 1.50
CA ASN A 134 0.85 16.55 1.64
C ASN A 134 -0.56 16.80 1.11
N LEU A 135 -0.90 16.21 -0.03
CA LEU A 135 -2.26 16.24 -0.56
C LEU A 135 -3.26 15.53 0.37
N ASN A 136 -2.92 14.37 0.93
CA ASN A 136 -3.76 13.65 1.89
C ASN A 136 -4.08 14.49 3.12
N LYS A 137 -3.09 15.22 3.68
CA LYS A 137 -3.31 16.14 4.82
C LYS A 137 -4.30 17.25 4.47
N ILE A 138 -4.16 17.85 3.29
CA ILE A 138 -5.07 18.90 2.80
C ILE A 138 -6.48 18.32 2.59
N LEU A 139 -6.59 17.17 1.92
CA LEU A 139 -7.87 16.53 1.63
C LEU A 139 -8.59 16.07 2.90
N HIS A 140 -7.88 15.52 3.89
CA HIS A 140 -8.45 15.24 5.21
C HIS A 140 -9.00 16.49 5.87
N ALA A 141 -8.20 17.56 5.92
CA ALA A 141 -8.61 18.83 6.51
C ALA A 141 -9.84 19.43 5.81
N ILE A 142 -9.93 19.32 4.48
CA ILE A 142 -11.11 19.73 3.71
C ILE A 142 -12.32 18.85 4.03
N ASN A 143 -12.14 17.54 4.09
CA ASN A 143 -13.23 16.60 4.34
C ASN A 143 -13.87 16.81 5.73
N GLU A 144 -13.04 17.20 6.71
CA GLU A 144 -13.43 17.48 8.10
C GLU A 144 -13.81 18.95 8.38
N ASP A 145 -13.83 19.81 7.35
CA ASP A 145 -14.10 21.25 7.49
C ASP A 145 -13.17 21.95 8.52
N SER A 146 -11.91 21.51 8.55
CA SER A 146 -10.88 21.99 9.48
C SER A 146 -10.41 23.41 9.16
N VAL A 147 -10.16 24.22 10.20
CA VAL A 147 -9.62 25.58 10.08
C VAL A 147 -8.18 25.62 9.53
N GLN A 148 -7.46 24.49 9.55
CA GLN A 148 -6.06 24.41 9.12
C GLN A 148 -5.89 24.37 7.59
N VAL A 149 -6.98 24.21 6.82
CA VAL A 149 -6.94 24.07 5.36
C VAL A 149 -6.17 25.23 4.70
N THR A 150 -6.41 26.47 5.16
CA THR A 150 -5.75 27.67 4.59
C THR A 150 -4.23 27.64 4.80
N GLU A 151 -3.78 27.22 5.98
CA GLU A 151 -2.36 27.10 6.29
C GLU A 151 -1.70 25.97 5.47
N LEU A 152 -2.33 24.80 5.42
CA LEU A 152 -1.83 23.65 4.67
C LEU A 152 -1.71 23.94 3.17
N LEU A 153 -2.72 24.59 2.58
CA LEU A 153 -2.68 25.02 1.18
C LEU A 153 -1.58 26.06 0.93
N THR A 154 -1.44 27.05 1.81
CA THR A 154 -0.39 28.09 1.68
C THR A 154 0.99 27.46 1.70
N ASN A 155 1.25 26.58 2.67
CA ASN A 155 2.53 25.87 2.79
C ASN A 155 2.81 25.01 1.55
N TYR A 156 1.81 24.29 1.06
CA TYR A 156 1.96 23.45 -0.13
C TYR A 156 2.27 24.27 -1.38
N ILE A 157 1.58 25.39 -1.59
CA ILE A 157 1.86 26.30 -2.72
C ILE A 157 3.30 26.81 -2.65
N LEU A 158 3.71 27.35 -1.51
CA LEU A 158 5.03 27.99 -1.36
C LEU A 158 6.20 26.99 -1.38
N LYS A 159 5.99 25.75 -0.96
CA LYS A 159 7.07 24.76 -0.84
C LYS A 159 7.13 23.78 -2.02
N VAL A 160 6.00 23.49 -2.65
CA VAL A 160 5.90 22.42 -3.66
C VAL A 160 5.63 22.99 -5.06
N LEU A 161 4.67 23.91 -5.19
CA LEU A 161 4.29 24.46 -6.51
C LEU A 161 5.17 25.65 -6.94
N CYS A 162 5.66 26.44 -5.99
CA CYS A 162 6.49 27.61 -6.24
C CYS A 162 7.71 27.63 -5.31
N PRO A 163 8.62 26.64 -5.41
CA PRO A 163 9.85 26.65 -4.62
C PRO A 163 10.70 27.88 -4.99
N TYR A 164 11.22 28.56 -3.97
CA TYR A 164 12.14 29.69 -4.09
C TYR A 164 13.55 29.26 -4.49
#